data_AF-A0A1V3LD23-F1
#
_entry.id   AF-A0A1V3LD23-F1
#
_cell.length_a   1.000
_cell.length_b   1.000
_cell.length_c   1.000
_cell.angle_alpha   90.00
_cell.angle_beta   90.00
_cell.angle_gamma   90.00
#
_symmetry.space_group_name_H-M   'P 1'
#
loop_
_entity.id
_entity.type
_entity.pdbx_description
1 polymer ?
#
loop_
_entity_poly.entity_id
_entity_poly.type
_entity_poly.pdbx_seq_one_letter_code
_entity_poly.pdbx_strand_id
1 'polypeptide(L)' 'MLTPIFINGQKFYQDSFGNKYQYDLSNPMDQMSYSTDLDAQQRDQLSTTPTRNSNGGGIYE' A
#
# COMPACT_ATOMS: atom_id res chain seq x y z
N MET A 1 5.73 6.38 -8.16
CA MET A 1 6.64 6.56 -7.01
C MET A 1 5.76 6.65 -5.78
N LEU A 2 6.11 5.92 -4.72
CA LEU A 2 5.38 5.96 -3.46
C LEU A 2 6.08 6.94 -2.52
N THR A 3 5.29 7.83 -1.92
CA THR A 3 5.77 8.83 -0.97
C THR A 3 5.27 8.46 0.42
N PRO A 4 6.14 8.35 1.43
CA PRO A 4 5.69 8.10 2.79
C PRO A 4 4.90 9.30 3.32
N ILE A 5 3.72 9.02 3.88
CA ILE A 5 2.86 9.99 4.54
C ILE A 5 2.51 9.51 5.95
N PHE A 6 2.16 10.43 6.85
CA PHE A 6 1.78 10.09 8.21
C PHE A 6 0.35 10.54 8.48
N ILE A 7 -0.51 9.61 8.87
CA ILE A 7 -1.91 9.86 9.21
C ILE A 7 -2.15 9.35 10.63
N ASN A 8 -2.55 10.24 11.53
CA ASN A 8 -2.80 9.90 12.95
C ASN A 8 -1.63 9.14 13.62
N GLY A 9 -0.39 9.50 13.27
CA GLY A 9 0.82 8.87 13.81
C GLY A 9 1.21 7.53 13.15
N GLN A 10 0.44 7.04 12.19
CA GLN A 10 0.74 5.84 11.41
C GLN A 10 1.36 6.20 10.06
N LYS A 11 2.37 5.44 9.64
CA LYS A 11 3.02 5.58 8.33
C LYS A 11 2.21 4.85 7.28
N PHE A 12 1.91 5.55 6.19
CA PHE A 12 1.36 5.00 4.96
C PHE A 12 2.23 5.46 3.78
N TYR A 13 1.90 4.96 2.60
CA TYR A 13 2.49 5.39 1.36
C TYR A 13 1.39 5.92 0.44
N GLN A 14 1.67 7.02 -0.24
CA GLN A 14 0.75 7.61 -1.20
C GLN A 14 1.38 7.68 -2.59
N ASP A 15 0.61 7.34 -3.62
CA ASP A 15 1.01 7.54 -5.01
C ASP A 15 0.61 8.91 -5.55
N SER A 16 1.02 9.21 -6.79
CA SER A 16 0.71 10.48 -7.45
C SER A 16 -0.79 10.68 -7.77
N PHE A 17 -1.61 9.62 -7.68
CA PHE A 17 -3.05 9.68 -7.87
C PHE A 17 -3.82 9.87 -6.56
N GLY A 18 -3.10 9.87 -5.43
CA GLY A 18 -3.67 10.05 -4.10
C GLY A 18 -4.05 8.75 -3.39
N ASN A 19 -3.89 7.59 -4.05
CA ASN A 19 -4.19 6.29 -3.45
C ASN A 19 -3.21 6.02 -2.31
N LYS A 20 -3.71 5.39 -1.24
CA LYS A 20 -2.94 5.11 -0.03
C LYS A 20 -2.70 3.62 0.11
N TYR A 21 -1.50 3.28 0.58
CA TYR A 21 -1.02 1.93 0.75
C TYR A 21 -0.42 1.77 2.14
N GLN A 22 -0.57 0.58 2.71
CA GLN A 22 0.08 0.22 3.96
C GLN A 22 1.58 -0.05 3.75
N TYR A 23 1.96 -0.57 2.59
CA TYR A 23 3.30 -1.07 2.30
C TYR A 23 3.85 -0.52 0.99
N ASP A 24 5.16 -0.27 0.96
CA ASP A 24 5.92 -0.06 -0.27
C ASP A 24 6.61 -1.36 -0.68
N LEU A 25 6.07 -2.05 -1.68
CA LEU A 25 6.58 -3.32 -2.19
C LEU A 25 7.92 -3.19 -2.93
N SER A 26 8.42 -1.98 -3.15
CA SER A 26 9.81 -1.78 -3.59
C SER A 26 10.82 -1.91 -2.43
N ASN A 27 10.34 -1.88 -1.18
CA ASN A 27 11.13 -2.10 0.01
C ASN A 27 11.04 -3.58 0.47
N PRO A 28 12.15 -4.32 0.57
CA PRO A 28 12.15 -5.73 0.97
C PRO A 28 11.52 -6.01 2.35
N MET A 29 11.65 -5.10 3.31
CA MET A 29 11.09 -5.26 4.66
C MET A 29 9.57 -5.15 4.64
N ASP A 30 9.06 -4.19 3.88
CA ASP A 30 7.62 -3.99 3.70
C ASP A 30 7.03 -5.13 2.87
N GLN A 31 7.76 -5.64 1.87
CA GLN A 31 7.35 -6.81 1.09
C GLN A 31 7.21 -8.06 1.96
N MET A 32 8.17 -8.29 2.88
CA MET A 32 8.07 -9.38 3.84
C MET A 32 6.86 -9.21 4.76
N SER A 33 6.63 -8.00 5.27
CA SER A 33 5.48 -7.69 6.13
C SER A 33 4.15 -7.94 5.39
N TYR A 34 4.02 -7.41 4.16
CA TYR A 34 2.88 -7.62 3.29
C TYR A 34 2.63 -9.10 2.99
N SER A 35 3.67 -9.91 2.81
CA SER A 35 3.54 -11.35 2.54
C SER A 35 2.83 -12.12 3.68
N THR A 36 2.86 -11.57 4.89
CA THR A 36 2.24 -12.14 6.09
C THR A 36 0.94 -11.45 6.49
N ASP A 37 0.63 -10.29 5.91
CA ASP A 37 -0.61 -9.55 6.13
C ASP A 37 -1.67 -9.98 5.09
N LEU A 38 -2.44 -11.01 5.44
CA LEU A 38 -3.51 -11.55 4.58
C LEU A 38 -4.63 -10.53 4.34
N ASP A 39 -4.90 -9.65 5.30
CA ASP A 39 -5.93 -8.63 5.17
C ASP A 39 -5.51 -7.58 4.13
N ALA A 40 -4.25 -7.17 4.14
CA ALA A 40 -3.69 -6.30 3.11
C ALA A 40 -3.77 -6.93 1.71
N GLN A 41 -3.44 -8.22 1.59
CA GLN A 41 -3.53 -8.95 0.33
C GLN A 41 -4.99 -9.06 -0.16
N GLN A 42 -5.94 -9.30 0.75
CA GLN A 42 -7.34 -9.41 0.38
C GLN A 42 -7.90 -8.06 -0.09
N ARG A 43 -7.55 -6.94 0.56
CA ARG A 43 -7.93 -5.60 0.08
C ARG A 43 -7.39 -5.34 -1.32
N ASP A 44 -6.15 -5.73 -1.57
CA ASP A 44 -5.52 -5.59 -2.88
C ASP A 44 -6.18 -6.42 -3.99
N GLN A 45 -6.70 -7.61 -3.65
CA GLN A 45 -7.44 -8.47 -4.59
C GLN A 45 -8.86 -7.95 -4.88
N LEU A 46 -9.49 -7.30 -3.90
CA LEU A 46 -10.85 -6.76 -4.03
C LEU A 46 -10.88 -5.32 -4.59
N SER A 47 -9.74 -4.63 -4.56
CA SER A 47 -9.57 -3.28 -5.06
C SER A 47 -10.01 -3.16 -6.51
N THR A 48 -10.84 -2.15 -6.79
CA THR A 48 -11.26 -1.82 -8.17
C THR A 48 -10.58 -0.57 -8.70
N THR A 49 -9.74 0.09 -7.90
CA THR A 49 -8.98 1.29 -8.27
C THR A 49 -8.08 1.03 -9.49
N PRO A 50 -8.38 1.63 -10.67
CA PRO A 50 -7.63 1.40 -11.91
C PRO A 50 -6.30 2.14 -11.94
N THR A 51 -6.14 3.20 -11.12
CA THR A 51 -4.92 3.99 -11.00
C THR A 51 -3.95 3.45 -9.94
N ARG A 52 -4.23 2.26 -9.41
CA ARG A 52 -3.44 1.63 -8.36
C ARG A 52 -1.99 1.46 -8.80
N ASN A 53 -1.07 1.80 -7.91
CA ASN A 53 0.36 1.60 -8.08
C ASN A 53 0.73 0.13 -7.84
N SER A 54 1.44 -0.49 -8.78
CA SER A 54 1.92 -1.88 -8.67
C SER A 54 2.88 -2.10 -7.49
N ASN A 55 3.53 -1.04 -7.03
CA ASN A 55 4.48 -1.10 -5.91
C ASN A 55 3.78 -0.85 -4.57
N GLY A 56 2.48 -0.57 -4.55
CA GLY A 56 1.72 -0.34 -3.32
C GLY A 56 1.02 -1.61 -2.86
N GLY A 57 1.25 -2.00 -1.60
CA GLY A 57 0.59 -3.14 -0.96
C GLY A 57 -0.41 -2.71 0.11
N GLY A 58 -1.54 -3.40 0.19
CA GLY A 58 -2.60 -3.14 1.17
C GLY A 58 -3.27 -1.79 0.97
N ILE A 59 -3.93 -1.59 -0.18
CA ILE A 59 -4.61 -0.36 -0.54
C ILE A 59 -5.73 0.00 0.48
N TYR A 60 -5.81 1.30 0.77
CA TYR A 60 -6.91 1.94 1.48
C TYR A 60 -7.53 2.96 0.52
N GLU A 61 -8.62 2.56 -0.14
CA GLU A 61 -9.45 3.44 -0.99
C GLU A 61 -10.15 4.54 -0.17
#